data_AF-A0A3D5X3C9-F1
#
_entry.id   AF-A0A3D5X3C9-F1
#
_cell.length_a   1.000
_cell.length_b   1.000
_cell.length_c   1.000
_cell.angle_alpha   90.00
_cell.angle_beta   90.00
_cell.angle_gamma   90.00
#
_symmetry.space_group_name_H-M   'P 1'
#
loop_
_entity.id
_entity.type
_entity.pdbx_description
1 polymer ?
#
loop_
_entity_poly.entity_id
_entity_poly.type
_entity_poly.pdbx_seq_one_letter_code
_entity_poly.pdbx_strand_id
1 'polypeptide(L)'
;MFTVLIVMVVGVGFGYFLRNRKKIVRFADKFTMWAIYLLLFLLGIAVGANDIIMKNLPKLGFKALVVSLGGIAGSVLIAWAAYVIWFKPKSDSHEE
;
A
#
# COMPACT_ATOMS: atom_id res chain seq x y z
N MET A 1 19.31 -3.35 -9.56
CA MET A 1 18.53 -3.13 -8.31
C MET A 1 18.85 -1.79 -7.65
N PHE A 2 20.14 -1.46 -7.44
CA PHE A 2 20.53 -0.15 -6.91
C PHE A 2 20.01 1.06 -7.70
N THR A 3 19.95 0.97 -9.04
CA THR A 3 19.36 2.03 -9.88
C THR A 3 17.93 2.36 -9.50
N VAL A 4 17.11 1.35 -9.18
CA VAL A 4 15.72 1.54 -8.77
C VAL A 4 15.66 2.23 -7.41
N LEU A 5 16.53 1.83 -6.47
CA LEU A 5 16.63 2.48 -5.16
C LEU A 5 17.03 3.95 -5.29
N ILE A 6 18.01 4.27 -6.14
CA ILE A 6 18.45 5.65 -6.39
C ILE A 6 17.29 6.48 -6.95
N VAL A 7 16.56 5.96 -7.94
CA VAL A 7 15.41 6.67 -8.52
C VAL A 7 14.30 6.90 -7.49
N MET A 8 14.03 5.92 -6.62
CA MET A 8 13.05 6.10 -5.52
C MET A 8 13.49 7.19 -4.54
N VAL A 9 14.75 7.18 -4.10
CA VAL A 9 15.28 8.18 -3.17
C VAL A 9 15.25 9.58 -3.78
N VAL A 10 15.66 9.71 -5.05
CA VAL A 10 15.58 10.98 -5.78
C VAL A 10 14.13 11.45 -5.93
N GLY A 11 13.20 10.54 -6.24
CA GLY A 11 11.78 10.85 -6.36
C GLY A 11 11.19 11.37 -5.05
N VAL A 12 11.52 10.75 -3.91
CA VAL A 12 11.11 11.20 -2.58
C VAL A 12 11.72 12.57 -2.26
N GLY A 13 13.01 12.77 -2.55
CA GLY A 13 13.69 14.05 -2.37
C GLY A 13 13.05 15.18 -3.20
N PHE A 14 12.74 14.90 -4.46
CA PHE A 14 12.06 15.83 -5.35
C PHE A 14 10.63 16.15 -4.86
N GLY A 15 9.90 15.14 -4.42
CA GLY A 15 8.58 15.30 -3.80
C GLY A 15 8.62 16.15 -2.52
N TYR A 16 9.66 15.99 -1.70
CA TYR A 16 9.85 16.79 -0.49
C TYR A 16 10.11 18.27 -0.83
N PHE A 17 10.95 18.56 -1.83
CA PHE A 17 11.23 19.93 -2.29
C PHE A 17 9.96 20.64 -2.81
N LEU A 18 9.09 19.92 -3.53
CA LEU A 18 7.84 20.45 -4.08
C LEU A 18 6.69 20.55 -3.06
N ARG A 19 6.82 19.93 -1.87
CA ARG A 19 5.78 19.85 -0.84
C ARG A 19 5.24 21.21 -0.40
N ASN A 20 6.07 22.25 -0.40
CA ASN A 20 5.67 23.58 0.06
C ASN A 20 4.73 24.31 -0.91
N ARG A 21 4.62 23.84 -2.17
CA ARG A 21 3.80 24.45 -3.21
C ARG A 21 2.44 23.75 -3.30
N LYS A 22 1.47 24.19 -2.49
CA LYS A 22 0.09 23.62 -2.42
C LYS A 22 -0.60 23.45 -3.79
N LYS A 23 -0.38 24.36 -4.75
CA LYS A 23 -0.93 24.26 -6.12
C LYS A 23 -0.37 23.05 -6.89
N ILE A 24 0.94 22.81 -6.79
CA ILE A 24 1.62 21.70 -7.45
C ILE A 24 1.19 20.38 -6.83
N VAL A 25 1.13 20.32 -5.49
CA VAL A 25 0.66 19.12 -4.77
C VAL A 25 -0.79 18.77 -5.16
N ARG A 26 -1.69 19.75 -5.23
CA ARG A 26 -3.08 19.52 -5.65
C ARG A 26 -3.18 19.07 -7.12
N PHE A 27 -2.34 19.61 -8.01
CA PHE A 27 -2.29 19.16 -9.40
C PHE A 27 -1.77 17.73 -9.51
N ALA A 28 -0.70 17.40 -8.78
CA ALA A 28 -0.13 16.06 -8.73
C ALA A 28 -1.12 15.03 -8.17
N ASP A 29 -1.89 15.39 -7.13
CA ASP A 29 -2.93 14.53 -6.57
C ASP A 29 -4.02 14.22 -7.59
N LYS A 30 -4.55 15.24 -8.28
CA LYS A 30 -5.53 15.06 -9.34
C LYS A 30 -4.99 14.22 -10.51
N PHE A 31 -3.74 14.46 -10.91
CA PHE A 31 -3.07 13.69 -11.95
C PHE A 31 -2.86 12.23 -11.53
N THR A 32 -2.49 11.99 -10.27
CA THR A 32 -2.31 10.65 -9.71
C THR A 32 -3.62 9.87 -9.72
N MET A 33 -4.73 10.51 -9.34
CA MET A 33 -6.05 9.87 -9.42
C MET A 33 -6.41 9.47 -10.85
N TRP A 34 -6.19 10.36 -11.83
CA TRP A 34 -6.37 10.05 -13.26
C TRP A 34 -5.45 8.91 -13.73
N ALA A 35 -4.19 8.91 -13.30
CA ALA A 35 -3.23 7.87 -13.62
C ALA A 35 -3.65 6.52 -13.03
N ILE A 36 -4.17 6.48 -11.80
CA ILE A 36 -4.69 5.25 -11.17
C ILE A 36 -5.85 4.69 -12.00
N TYR A 37 -6.81 5.52 -12.41
CA TYR A 37 -7.92 5.05 -13.24
C TYR A 37 -7.43 4.50 -14.58
N LEU A 38 -6.51 5.20 -15.24
CA LEU A 38 -5.93 4.74 -16.50
C LEU A 38 -5.16 3.44 -16.32
N LEU A 39 -4.35 3.32 -15.27
CA LEU A 39 -3.59 2.12 -14.95
C LEU A 39 -4.50 0.94 -14.64
N LEU A 40 -5.58 1.13 -13.87
CA LEU A 40 -6.56 0.09 -13.58
C LEU A 40 -7.26 -0.38 -14.86
N PHE A 41 -7.60 0.55 -15.76
CA PHE A 41 -8.20 0.22 -17.05
C PHE A 41 -7.24 -0.57 -17.95
N LEU A 42 -5.99 -0.11 -18.09
CA LEU A 42 -4.95 -0.80 -18.84
C LEU A 42 -4.63 -2.18 -18.24
N LEU A 43 -4.57 -2.29 -16.92
CA LEU A 43 -4.37 -3.54 -16.21
C LEU A 43 -5.50 -4.53 -16.53
N GLY A 44 -6.75 -4.06 -16.50
CA GLY A 44 -7.92 -4.86 -16.88
C GLY A 44 -7.81 -5.41 -18.30
N ILE A 45 -7.42 -4.58 -19.27
CA ILE A 45 -7.19 -5.02 -20.66
C ILE A 45 -6.03 -6.01 -20.75
N ALA A 46 -4.89 -5.72 -20.11
CA ALA A 46 -3.70 -6.56 -20.17
C ALA A 46 -3.93 -7.95 -19.55
N VAL A 47 -4.69 -8.02 -18.46
CA VAL A 47 -5.11 -9.28 -17.83
C VAL A 47 -6.16 -9.99 -18.66
N GLY A 48 -7.14 -9.24 -19.19
CA GLY A 48 -8.24 -9.76 -20.00
C GLY A 48 -7.81 -10.39 -21.32
N ALA A 49 -6.85 -9.76 -22.01
CA ALA A 49 -6.31 -10.22 -23.28
C ALA A 49 -5.29 -11.37 -23.15
N ASN A 50 -4.92 -11.75 -21.93
CA ASN A 50 -3.95 -12.82 -21.68
C ASN A 50 -4.66 -14.11 -21.25
N ASP A 51 -4.84 -15.03 -22.20
CA ASP A 51 -5.50 -16.32 -21.98
C ASP A 51 -4.86 -17.16 -20.85
N ILE A 52 -3.54 -17.05 -20.66
CA ILE A 52 -2.82 -17.79 -19.61
C ILE A 52 -3.24 -17.25 -18.24
N ILE A 53 -3.30 -15.92 -18.09
CA ILE A 53 -3.73 -15.28 -16.84
C ILE A 53 -5.23 -15.56 -16.62
N MET A 54 -6.06 -15.42 -17.65
CA MET A 54 -7.52 -15.63 -17.55
C MET A 54 -7.87 -17.07 -17.14
N LYS A 55 -7.21 -18.08 -17.74
CA LYS A 55 -7.42 -19.50 -17.37
C LYS A 55 -6.93 -19.82 -15.95
N ASN A 56 -5.87 -19.15 -15.49
CA ASN A 56 -5.34 -19.34 -14.13
C ASN A 56 -5.94 -18.35 -13.12
N LEU A 57 -6.86 -17.48 -13.53
CA LEU A 57 -7.43 -16.42 -12.71
C LEU A 57 -8.09 -16.94 -11.42
N PRO A 58 -8.81 -18.08 -11.41
CA PRO A 58 -9.32 -18.66 -10.17
C PRO A 58 -8.20 -19.06 -9.20
N LYS A 59 -7.11 -19.64 -9.70
CA LYS A 59 -5.96 -20.04 -8.86
C LYS A 59 -5.18 -18.82 -8.37
N LEU A 60 -4.93 -17.85 -9.23
CA LEU A 60 -4.25 -16.59 -8.87
C LEU A 60 -5.09 -15.78 -7.89
N GLY A 61 -6.40 -15.69 -8.13
CA GLY A 61 -7.35 -15.01 -7.26
C GLY A 61 -7.41 -15.65 -5.88
N PHE A 62 -7.48 -16.99 -5.79
CA PHE A 62 -7.43 -17.68 -4.51
C PHE A 62 -6.11 -17.44 -3.76
N LYS A 63 -4.97 -17.54 -4.46
CA LYS A 63 -3.66 -17.20 -3.86
C LYS A 63 -3.64 -15.75 -3.36
N ALA A 64 -4.13 -14.81 -4.16
CA ALA A 64 -4.18 -13.40 -3.80
C ALA A 64 -5.10 -13.15 -2.59
N LEU A 65 -6.24 -13.84 -2.50
CA LEU A 65 -7.15 -13.77 -1.36
C LEU A 65 -6.48 -14.28 -0.08
N VAL A 66 -5.85 -15.46 -0.12
CA VAL A 66 -5.15 -16.03 1.05
C VAL A 66 -4.02 -15.11 1.50
N VAL A 67 -3.21 -14.58 0.57
CA VAL A 67 -2.12 -13.65 0.90
C VAL A 67 -2.66 -12.33 1.46
N SER A 68 -3.73 -11.78 0.88
CA SER A 68 -4.34 -10.53 1.36
C SER A 68 -4.94 -10.68 2.75
N LEU A 69 -5.71 -11.76 2.99
CA LEU A 69 -6.27 -12.05 4.30
C LEU A 69 -5.19 -12.32 5.34
N GLY A 70 -4.18 -13.10 4.99
CA GLY A 70 -3.02 -13.35 5.86
C GLY A 70 -2.26 -12.07 6.20
N GLY A 71 -2.05 -11.20 5.21
CA GLY A 71 -1.39 -9.91 5.40
C GLY A 71 -2.20 -8.95 6.28
N ILE A 72 -3.52 -8.87 6.09
CA ILE A 72 -4.42 -8.06 6.92
C ILE A 72 -4.43 -8.60 8.35
N ALA A 73 -4.66 -9.91 8.51
CA ALA A 73 -4.70 -10.56 9.82
C ALA A 73 -3.36 -10.36 10.56
N GLY A 74 -2.23 -10.59 9.90
CA GLY A 74 -0.90 -10.36 10.47
C GLY A 74 -0.67 -8.91 10.87
N SER A 75 -1.07 -7.95 10.01
CA SER A 75 -0.94 -6.52 10.30
C SER A 75 -1.77 -6.10 11.52
N VAL A 76 -3.01 -6.59 11.62
CA VAL A 76 -3.91 -6.31 12.76
C VAL A 76 -3.39 -6.96 14.04
N LEU A 77 -2.93 -8.22 13.98
CA LEU A 77 -2.38 -8.93 15.14
C LEU A 77 -1.14 -8.23 15.71
N ILE A 78 -0.21 -7.81 14.84
CA ILE A 78 0.99 -7.09 15.27
C ILE A 78 0.62 -5.70 15.82
N ALA A 79 -0.30 -4.98 15.18
CA ALA A 79 -0.78 -3.70 15.68
C ALA A 79 -1.44 -3.83 17.07
N TRP A 80 -2.23 -4.89 17.29
CA TRP A 80 -2.83 -5.20 18.59
C TRP A 80 -1.78 -5.57 19.64
N ALA A 81 -0.80 -6.40 19.29
CA ALA A 81 0.30 -6.74 20.18
C ALA A 81 1.10 -5.49 20.58
N ALA A 82 1.40 -4.61 19.61
CA ALA A 82 2.06 -3.34 19.87
C ALA A 82 1.24 -2.45 20.81
N TYR A 83 -0.08 -2.39 20.62
CA TYR A 83 -0.99 -1.65 21.50
C TYR A 83 -0.98 -2.22 22.94
N VAL A 84 -1.04 -3.53 23.11
CA VAL A 84 -1.04 -4.16 24.45
C VAL A 84 0.31 -4.00 25.16
N ILE A 85 1.43 -4.10 24.43
CA ILE A 85 2.78 -4.02 25.01
C ILE A 85 3.15 -2.58 25.36
N TRP A 86 2.88 -1.60 24.47
CA TRP A 86 3.30 -0.21 24.68
C TRP A 86 2.24 0.68 25.32
N PHE A 87 0.95 0.43 25.07
CA PHE A 87 -0.12 1.38 25.40
C PHE A 87 -1.06 0.93 26.51
N LYS A 88 -0.94 -0.31 27.04
CA LYS A 88 -1.72 -0.70 28.21
C LYS A 88 -1.16 0.03 29.44
N PRO A 89 -1.87 1.00 30.05
CA PRO A 89 -1.41 1.61 31.28
C PRO A 89 -1.38 0.49 32.33
N LYS A 90 -0.28 0.39 33.05
CA LYS A 90 -0.21 -0.42 34.26
C LYS A 90 -1.25 0.19 35.20
N SER A 91 -2.41 -0.46 35.34
CA SER A 91 -3.33 -0.13 36.41
C SER A 91 -2.57 -0.44 37.69
N ASP A 92 -2.02 0.59 38.31
CA ASP A 92 -1.44 0.53 39.64
C ASP A 92 -2.56 0.08 40.59
N SER A 93 -2.61 -1.22 40.82
CA SER A 93 -3.30 -1.83 41.95
C SER A 93 -2.43 -1.66 43.18
N HIS A 94 -2.29 -0.42 43.65
CA HIS A 94 -1.82 -0.08 44.98
C HIS A 94 -2.54 1.20 45.42
N GLU A 95 -3.49 1.01 46.33
CA GLU A 95 -4.06 1.92 47.33
C GLU A 95 -5.38 1.24 47.74
N GLU A 96 -5.28 0.23 48.61
CA GLU A 96 -5.55 0.31 50.07
C GLU A 96 -7.02 0.65 50.39
#